data_AF-A0A257Q1P5-F1
#
_entry.id   AF-A0A257Q1P5-F1
#
_cell.length_a   1.000
_cell.length_b   1.000
_cell.length_c   1.000
_cell.angle_alpha   90.00
_cell.angle_beta   90.00
_cell.angle_gamma   90.00
#
_symmetry.space_group_name_H-M   'P 1'
#
loop_
_entity.id
_entity.type
_entity.pdbx_description
1 polymer ?
#
loop_
_entity_poly.entity_id
_entity_poly.type
_entity_poly.pdbx_seq_one_letter_code
_entity_poly.pdbx_strand_id
1 'polypeptide(L)'
;MTALALRNYTLVTSLGAGRAATLAALQAGRSGLAPCHFDTLPLAAYVGEVAGLEAHRLTGTWAAYDCRNHRLAALALAQDGFLDSVAAARLRYGAAR
;
A
#
# COMPACT_ATOMS: atom_id res chain seq x y z
N MET A 1 10.26 8.26 -29.53
CA MET A 1 9.39 7.83 -28.42
C MET A 1 9.58 8.81 -27.26
N THR A 2 8.51 9.30 -26.65
CA THR A 2 8.60 10.22 -25.51
C THR A 2 8.59 9.41 -24.21
N ALA A 3 9.52 9.69 -23.29
CA ALA A 3 9.60 8.99 -22.01
C ALA A 3 8.39 9.32 -21.12
N LEU A 4 7.86 8.32 -20.42
CA LEU A 4 6.77 8.48 -19.44
C LEU A 4 7.34 8.67 -18.03
N ALA A 5 7.06 9.82 -17.41
CA ALA A 5 7.54 10.14 -16.07
C ALA A 5 6.56 9.67 -14.98
N LEU A 6 7.07 8.95 -13.98
CA LEU A 6 6.34 8.64 -12.74
C LEU A 6 6.44 9.82 -11.77
N ARG A 7 5.40 10.65 -11.69
CA ARG A 7 5.41 11.89 -10.90
C ARG A 7 5.20 11.68 -9.40
N ASN A 8 4.30 10.78 -9.04
CA ASN A 8 3.95 10.48 -7.66
C ASN A 8 3.72 8.98 -7.51
N TYR A 9 4.16 8.42 -6.38
CA TYR A 9 3.99 7.01 -6.05
C TYR A 9 3.96 6.85 -4.54
N THR A 10 3.34 5.75 -4.12
CA THR A 10 3.22 5.33 -2.73
C THR A 10 3.26 3.81 -2.71
N LEU A 11 3.60 3.23 -1.56
CA LEU A 11 3.65 1.79 -1.36
C LEU A 11 3.40 1.44 0.08
N VAL A 12 2.77 0.29 0.29
CA VAL A 12 2.65 -0.35 1.61
C VAL A 12 3.13 -1.77 1.44
N THR A 13 4.09 -2.16 2.26
CA THR A 13 4.71 -3.48 2.23
C THR A 13 4.91 -3.96 3.68
N SER A 14 5.42 -5.18 3.86
CA SER A 14 5.81 -5.65 5.20
C SER A 14 6.98 -4.87 5.81
N LEU A 15 7.65 -4.01 5.03
CA LEU A 15 8.67 -3.08 5.52
C LEU A 15 8.08 -1.80 6.12
N GLY A 16 6.78 -1.58 5.94
CA GLY A 16 6.04 -0.43 6.46
C GLY A 16 5.14 0.24 5.43
N ALA A 17 4.40 1.24 5.91
CA ALA A 17 3.51 2.06 5.11
C ALA A 17 4.22 3.34 4.65
N GLY A 18 4.23 3.56 3.33
CA GLY A 18 4.79 4.73 2.68
C GLY A 18 6.26 4.62 2.31
N ARG A 19 6.72 5.61 1.53
CA ARG A 19 8.09 5.68 1.01
C ARG A 19 9.13 5.77 2.11
N ALA A 20 8.91 6.59 3.14
CA ALA A 20 9.87 6.82 4.20
C ALA A 20 10.16 5.55 5.01
N ALA A 21 9.11 4.83 5.43
CA ALA A 21 9.25 3.57 6.16
C ALA A 21 9.97 2.52 5.31
N THR A 22 9.58 2.39 4.04
CA THR A 22 10.20 1.42 3.13
C THR A 22 11.67 1.75 2.89
N LEU A 23 12.01 3.01 2.60
CA LEU A 23 13.39 3.45 2.39
C LEU A 23 14.26 3.20 3.62
N ALA A 24 13.77 3.54 4.81
CA ALA A 24 14.49 3.34 6.06
C ALA A 24 14.76 1.85 6.35
N ALA A 25 13.83 0.96 5.97
CA ALA A 25 14.02 -0.48 6.11
C ALA A 25 15.05 -1.03 5.10
N LEU A 26 14.99 -0.59 3.84
CA LEU A 26 15.94 -0.97 2.80
C LEU A 26 17.37 -0.51 3.14
N GLN A 27 17.54 0.74 3.59
CA GLN A 27 18.84 1.28 3.99
C GLN A 27 19.45 0.53 5.17
N ALA A 28 18.61 0.06 6.09
CA ALA A 28 19.04 -0.70 7.26
C ALA A 28 19.15 -2.21 7.01
N GLY A 29 18.85 -2.70 5.80
CA GLY A 29 18.84 -4.14 5.49
C GLY A 29 17.85 -4.94 6.33
N ARG A 30 16.76 -4.32 6.82
CA ARG A 30 15.76 -5.01 7.64
C ARG A 30 14.81 -5.82 6.77
N SER A 31 14.59 -7.08 7.12
CA SER A 31 13.56 -7.91 6.51
C SER A 31 12.19 -7.63 7.14
N GLY A 32 11.14 -7.69 6.32
CA GLY A 32 9.74 -7.68 6.77
C GLY A 32 9.12 -9.08 6.81
N LEU A 33 9.92 -10.13 6.64
CA LEU A 33 9.45 -11.50 6.68
C LEU A 33 9.29 -11.97 8.13
N ALA A 34 8.15 -12.57 8.43
CA ALA A 34 7.87 -13.23 9.70
C ALA A 34 7.34 -14.65 9.44
N PRO A 35 7.41 -15.57 10.42
CA PRO A 35 6.79 -16.88 10.27
C PRO A 35 5.31 -16.76 9.85
N CYS A 36 4.89 -17.59 8.91
CA CYS A 36 3.54 -17.62 8.39
C CYS A 36 2.58 -18.17 9.44
N HIS A 37 1.68 -17.30 9.92
CA HIS A 37 0.55 -17.68 10.76
C HIS A 37 -0.77 -17.65 9.97
N PHE A 38 -0.67 -17.49 8.64
CA PHE A 38 -1.82 -17.42 7.77
C PHE A 38 -2.40 -18.82 7.54
N ASP A 39 -3.63 -19.00 8.06
CA ASP A 39 -4.44 -20.21 7.92
C ASP A 39 -3.84 -21.46 8.61
N THR A 40 -4.64 -22.52 8.71
CA THR A 40 -4.27 -23.83 9.26
C THR A 40 -3.35 -24.65 8.33
N LEU A 41 -2.79 -24.01 7.29
CA LEU A 41 -1.89 -24.66 6.35
C LEU A 41 -0.60 -25.07 7.08
N PRO A 42 -0.21 -26.35 7.07
CA PRO A 42 0.98 -26.85 7.74
C PRO A 42 2.25 -26.53 6.94
N LEU A 43 2.39 -25.29 6.48
CA LEU A 43 3.54 -24.83 5.72
C LEU A 43 4.44 -23.99 6.63
N ALA A 44 5.60 -24.54 6.98
CA ALA A 44 6.67 -23.80 7.64
C ALA A 44 7.31 -22.82 6.63
N ALA A 45 6.70 -21.66 6.47
CA ALA A 45 7.15 -20.60 5.57
C ALA A 45 7.28 -19.26 6.30
N TYR A 46 7.99 -18.32 5.67
CA TYR A 46 8.04 -16.92 6.07
C TYR A 46 7.29 -16.07 5.06
N VAL A 47 6.50 -15.12 5.54
CA VAL A 47 5.66 -14.24 4.71
C VAL A 47 5.87 -12.77 5.09
N GLY A 48 5.74 -11.90 4.09
CA GLY A 48 5.77 -10.46 4.28
C GLY A 48 4.38 -9.93 4.57
N GLU A 49 3.91 -10.07 5.81
CA GLU A 49 2.63 -9.49 6.21
C GLU A 49 2.74 -7.99 6.52
N VAL A 50 1.71 -7.24 6.13
CA VAL A 50 1.57 -5.83 6.50
C VAL A 50 0.96 -5.77 7.90
N ALA A 51 1.77 -5.40 8.88
CA ALA A 51 1.34 -5.30 10.27
C ALA A 51 0.18 -4.30 10.43
N GLY A 52 -0.85 -4.70 11.19
CA GLY A 52 -2.00 -3.84 11.49
C GLY A 52 -3.03 -3.69 10.36
N LEU A 53 -2.87 -4.40 9.23
CA LEU A 53 -3.79 -4.28 8.08
C LEU A 53 -5.27 -4.51 8.45
N GLU A 54 -5.53 -5.41 9.40
CA GLU A 54 -6.89 -5.75 9.82
C GLU A 54 -7.62 -4.61 10.56
N ALA A 55 -6.89 -3.60 11.04
CA ALA A 55 -7.47 -2.39 11.64
C ALA A 55 -8.02 -1.42 10.58
N HIS A 56 -7.63 -1.56 9.31
CA HIS A 56 -8.03 -0.67 8.21
C HIS A 56 -9.25 -1.18 7.46
N ARG A 57 -10.34 -1.48 8.18
CA ARG A 57 -11.58 -2.00 7.57
C ARG A 57 -12.22 -0.98 6.62
N LEU A 58 -12.76 -1.47 5.51
CA LEU A 58 -13.59 -0.66 4.63
C LEU A 58 -15.02 -0.59 5.17
N THR A 59 -15.54 0.63 5.31
CA THR A 59 -16.87 0.89 5.89
C THR A 59 -17.75 1.67 4.92
N GLY A 60 -19.04 1.81 5.27
CA GLY A 60 -20.01 2.58 4.47
C GLY A 60 -20.20 1.97 3.08
N THR A 61 -20.14 2.80 2.04
CA THR A 61 -20.32 2.37 0.64
C THR A 61 -19.27 1.36 0.18
N TRP A 62 -18.14 1.26 0.89
CA TRP A 62 -17.05 0.34 0.56
C TRP A 62 -17.11 -0.99 1.32
N ALA A 63 -18.06 -1.17 2.24
CA ALA A 63 -18.13 -2.35 3.11
C ALA A 63 -18.27 -3.67 2.33
N ALA A 64 -18.97 -3.66 1.18
CA ALA A 64 -19.11 -4.83 0.32
C ALA A 64 -17.78 -5.31 -0.30
N TYR A 65 -16.75 -4.47 -0.25
CA TYR A 65 -15.42 -4.73 -0.80
C TYR A 65 -14.38 -5.00 0.30
N ASP A 66 -14.80 -5.17 1.55
CA ASP A 66 -13.90 -5.29 2.70
C ASP A 66 -13.13 -6.63 2.71
N CYS A 67 -12.04 -6.69 1.96
CA CYS A 67 -11.10 -7.80 1.91
C CYS A 67 -9.66 -7.30 2.11
N ARG A 68 -8.73 -8.19 2.48
CA ARG A 68 -7.32 -7.82 2.74
C ARG A 68 -6.68 -7.04 1.59
N ASN A 69 -6.97 -7.43 0.34
CA ASN A 69 -6.43 -6.74 -0.83
C ASN A 69 -6.93 -5.29 -0.95
N HIS A 70 -8.22 -5.04 -0.72
CA HIS A 70 -8.75 -3.67 -0.79
C HIS A 70 -8.40 -2.83 0.43
N ARG A 71 -8.29 -3.43 1.63
CA ARG A 71 -7.73 -2.75 2.80
C ARG A 71 -6.30 -2.29 2.53
N LEU A 72 -5.50 -3.13 1.87
CA LEU A 72 -4.11 -2.81 1.51
C LEU A 72 -4.05 -1.66 0.50
N ALA A 73 -4.90 -1.70 -0.53
CA ALA A 73 -5.00 -0.63 -1.51
C ALA A 73 -5.42 0.70 -0.86
N ALA A 74 -6.45 0.67 0.00
CA ALA A 74 -6.91 1.86 0.71
C ALA A 74 -5.83 2.44 1.64
N LEU A 75 -5.13 1.57 2.39
CA LEU A 75 -4.01 1.98 3.23
C LEU A 75 -2.91 2.65 2.39
N ALA A 76 -2.56 2.08 1.23
CA ALA A 76 -1.55 2.63 0.35
C ALA A 76 -1.94 3.98 -0.24
N LEU A 77 -3.19 4.13 -0.71
CA LEU A 77 -3.71 5.40 -1.23
C LEU A 77 -3.67 6.51 -0.18
N ALA A 78 -3.84 6.18 1.10
CA ALA A 78 -3.79 7.14 2.20
C ALA A 78 -2.36 7.59 2.59
N GLN A 79 -1.31 6.97 2.04
CA GLN A 79 0.07 7.35 2.35
C GLN A 79 0.59 8.45 1.42
N ASP A 80 1.66 9.12 1.88
CA ASP A 80 2.51 9.99 1.05
C ASP A 80 1.80 11.19 0.37
N GLY A 81 0.60 11.56 0.83
CA GLY A 81 -0.21 12.60 0.17
C GLY A 81 -0.67 12.19 -1.23
N PHE A 82 -0.80 10.88 -1.50
CA PHE A 82 -1.08 10.37 -2.84
C PHE A 82 -2.46 10.80 -3.34
N LEU A 83 -3.49 10.78 -2.49
CA LEU A 83 -4.83 11.27 -2.87
C LEU A 83 -4.83 12.76 -3.23
N ASP A 84 -4.06 13.58 -2.52
CA ASP A 84 -3.91 15.01 -2.85
C ASP A 84 -3.19 15.19 -4.19
N SER A 85 -2.18 14.37 -4.45
CA SER A 85 -1.46 14.35 -5.73
C SER A 85 -2.38 13.96 -6.89
N VAL A 86 -3.28 12.98 -6.69
CA VAL A 86 -4.30 12.59 -7.66
C VAL A 86 -5.30 13.74 -7.87
N ALA A 87 -5.74 14.40 -6.80
CA ALA A 87 -6.64 15.55 -6.91
C ALA A 87 -6.00 16.72 -7.69
N ALA A 88 -4.73 17.04 -7.42
CA ALA A 88 -3.98 18.06 -8.15
C ALA A 88 -3.81 17.70 -9.64
N ALA A 89 -3.51 16.42 -9.94
CA ALA A 89 -3.48 15.93 -11.30
C ALA A 89 -4.86 16.03 -11.97
N ARG A 90 -5.95 15.73 -11.25
CA ARG A 90 -7.32 15.89 -11.74
C ARG A 90 -7.59 17.33 -12.17
N LEU A 91 -7.22 18.30 -11.34
CA LEU A 91 -7.38 19.74 -11.62
C LEU A 91 -6.54 20.20 -12.82
N ARG A 92 -5.25 19.83 -12.86
CA ARG A 92 -4.31 20.30 -13.88
C ARG A 92 -4.73 19.92 -15.31
N TYR A 93 -5.25 18.72 -15.46
CA TYR A 93 -5.41 18.11 -16.76
C TYR A 93 -6.89 17.85 -17.11
N GLY A 94 -7.81 17.86 -16.12
CA GLY A 94 -9.25 17.78 -16.37
C GLY A 94 -9.72 16.45 -16.97
N ALA A 95 -10.94 16.43 -17.49
CA ALA A 95 -11.54 15.30 -18.22
C ALA A 95 -11.28 15.35 -19.74
N ALA A 96 -10.84 16.50 -20.25
CA ALA A 96 -10.58 16.75 -21.67
C ALA A 96 -9.13 16.41 -22.08
N ARG A 97 -8.50 15.48 -21.38
CA ARG A 97 -7.13 15.03 -21.67
C ARG A 97 -7.07 14.19 -22.92
#